data_AF-A0A9P5TZ12-F1
#
_entry.id   AF-A0A9P5TZ12-F1
#
_cell.length_a   1.000
_cell.length_b   1.000
_cell.length_c   1.000
_cell.angle_alpha   90.00
_cell.angle_beta   90.00
_cell.angle_gamma   90.00
#
_symmetry.space_group_name_H-M   'P 1'
#
loop_
_entity.id
_entity.type
_entity.pdbx_description
1 polymer ?
#
loop_
_entity_poly.entity_id
_entity_poly.type
_entity_poly.pdbx_seq_one_letter_code
_entity_poly.pdbx_strand_id
1 'polypeptide(L)'
;MVRRSVKHRAARVAGTAAVAKRWKENRVSEEVDEENSDGEILKDLDGLGQMKFEMMKERAEMYEKSFRNEVKKTKRTKHSLQKTKEKLEIKRAEKKEQQRASAKHDCNTEKEIGKLRKKLEVLDNRISVFCADKENLASNIHCLDKRVTRAGAQQEKAVLKAVEKEKKNRNTFHVKEKGIVADSVQDLARDLVALGLKPGIVGPAVTRILSAAEVEVDGVISCTMARCAVVEGGVAADLQITEAMKTSDGSTL
;
A
#
# COMPACT_ATOMS: atom_id res chain seq x y z
N MET A 1 18.96 19.87 21.87
CA MET A 1 20.32 19.70 22.45
C MET A 1 21.18 20.98 22.26
N VAL A 2 20.71 22.16 22.71
CA VAL A 2 21.30 23.48 22.35
C VAL A 2 21.74 24.32 23.58
N ARG A 3 21.53 23.85 24.81
CA ARG A 3 21.76 24.65 26.04
C ARG A 3 23.20 24.66 26.60
N ARG A 4 24.17 23.94 26.02
CA ARG A 4 25.56 23.87 26.54
C ARG A 4 26.52 24.95 26.02
N SER A 5 26.15 25.73 25.00
CA SER A 5 27.10 26.65 24.34
C SER A 5 27.25 28.03 24.98
N VAL A 6 26.34 28.46 25.86
CA VAL A 6 26.35 29.84 26.38
C VAL A 6 27.31 30.03 27.56
N LYS A 7 27.50 29.00 28.40
CA LYS A 7 28.37 29.10 29.60
C LYS A 7 29.86 29.30 29.29
N HIS A 8 30.37 28.77 28.18
CA HIS A 8 31.78 28.96 27.81
C HIS A 8 32.13 30.36 27.28
N ARG A 9 31.13 31.15 26.84
CA ARG A 9 31.37 32.49 26.29
C ARG A 9 31.57 33.54 27.39
N ALA A 10 30.89 33.40 28.52
CA ALA A 10 31.04 34.32 29.66
C ALA A 10 32.42 34.22 30.33
N ALA A 11 33.00 33.03 30.45
CA ALA A 11 34.30 32.83 31.10
C ALA A 11 35.49 33.44 30.32
N ARG A 12 35.38 33.60 29.00
CA ARG A 12 36.45 34.18 28.16
C ARG A 12 36.53 35.71 28.21
N VAL A 13 35.40 36.39 28.48
CA VAL A 13 35.37 37.87 28.55
C VAL A 13 35.95 38.37 29.88
N ALA A 14 35.79 37.63 30.97
CA ALA A 14 36.35 37.97 32.28
C ALA A 14 37.90 37.93 32.30
N GLY A 15 38.51 36.98 31.58
CA GLY A 15 39.97 36.83 31.54
C GLY A 15 40.71 37.98 30.84
N THR A 16 40.12 38.59 29.80
CA THR A 16 40.78 39.66 29.04
C THR A 16 40.72 41.02 29.75
N ALA A 17 39.72 41.26 30.61
CA ALA A 17 39.62 42.49 31.39
C ALA A 17 40.67 42.58 32.52
N ALA A 18 41.04 41.44 33.13
CA ALA A 18 42.05 41.39 34.19
C ALA A 18 43.47 41.69 33.68
N VAL A 19 43.81 41.27 32.46
CA VAL A 19 45.13 41.54 31.86
C VAL A 19 45.29 43.02 31.47
N ALA A 20 44.23 43.67 31.00
CA ALA A 20 44.26 45.09 30.67
C ALA A 20 44.42 46.01 31.91
N LYS A 21 43.93 45.58 33.08
CA LYS A 21 44.13 46.31 34.34
C LYS A 21 45.59 46.24 34.82
N ARG A 22 46.22 45.06 34.70
CA ARG A 22 47.63 44.83 35.12
C ARG A 22 48.67 45.64 34.33
N TRP A 23 48.38 46.01 33.08
CA TRP A 23 49.30 46.82 32.27
C TRP A 23 49.19 48.34 32.54
N LYS A 24 48.10 48.81 33.15
CA LYS A 24 47.97 50.22 33.56
C LYS A 24 48.64 50.51 34.91
N GLU A 25 48.82 49.50 35.75
CA GLU A 25 49.41 49.63 37.09
C GLU A 25 50.95 49.61 37.08
N ASN A 26 51.59 49.16 35.99
CA ASN A 26 53.06 49.06 35.88
C ASN A 26 53.71 50.23 35.11
N ARG A 27 53.02 51.36 34.93
CA ARG A 27 53.55 52.57 34.27
C ARG A 27 53.74 53.75 35.24
N VAL A 28 53.83 53.44 36.54
CA VAL A 28 54.13 54.40 37.59
C VAL A 28 55.41 53.90 38.28
N SER A 29 56.32 54.84 38.55
CA SER A 29 57.57 54.68 39.31
C SER A 29 58.82 54.30 38.52
N GLU A 30 59.36 55.27 37.78
CA GLU A 30 60.81 55.44 37.63
C GLU A 30 61.08 56.95 37.42
N GLU A 31 60.73 57.74 38.43
CA GLU A 31 61.39 59.03 38.69
C GLU A 31 62.73 58.68 39.33
N VAL A 32 63.82 58.99 38.64
CA VAL A 32 65.17 58.91 39.19
C VAL A 32 65.63 60.34 39.41
N ASP A 33 65.96 60.62 40.66
CA ASP A 33 66.50 61.86 41.19
C ASP A 33 67.77 62.29 40.42
N GLU A 34 67.73 63.49 39.84
CA GLU A 34 68.92 64.22 39.40
C GLU A 34 69.48 64.99 40.60
N GLU A 35 70.39 64.36 41.34
CA GLU A 35 71.20 65.02 42.36
C GLU A 35 72.36 65.80 41.73
N ASN A 36 72.48 67.05 42.19
CA ASN A 36 73.62 67.95 42.04
C ASN A 36 74.96 67.27 42.39
N SER A 37 75.97 67.50 41.55
CA SER A 37 77.37 67.49 42.01
C SER A 37 78.18 68.49 41.20
N ASP A 38 78.29 69.70 41.74
CA ASP A 38 79.38 70.62 41.47
C ASP A 38 80.71 69.94 41.77
N GLY A 39 81.68 70.14 40.89
CA GLY A 39 82.99 69.51 40.96
C GLY A 39 83.92 70.11 39.92
N GLU A 40 84.40 71.31 40.22
CA GLU A 40 85.69 71.78 39.75
C GLU A 40 86.73 70.66 39.86
N ILE A 41 87.66 70.57 38.89
CA ILE A 41 89.07 70.16 39.05
C ILE A 41 89.63 69.60 37.73
N LEU A 42 90.89 70.01 37.47
CA LEU A 42 91.87 69.45 36.53
C LEU A 42 91.91 69.99 35.08
N LYS A 43 92.53 71.17 35.00
CA LYS A 43 93.47 71.55 33.94
C LYS A 43 94.61 70.51 33.90
N ASP A 44 94.70 69.78 32.79
CA ASP A 44 95.90 69.12 32.21
C ASP A 44 95.41 68.36 30.96
N LEU A 45 95.08 69.13 29.93
CA LEU A 45 94.04 68.80 28.94
C LEU A 45 94.54 68.99 27.51
N ASP A 46 95.60 68.26 27.14
CA ASP A 46 95.98 68.09 25.72
C ASP A 46 96.28 66.63 25.32
N GLY A 47 96.44 65.70 26.26
CA GLY A 47 96.60 64.25 25.96
C GLY A 47 95.39 63.37 26.30
N LEU A 48 94.69 63.65 27.41
CA LEU A 48 93.52 62.88 27.89
C LEU A 48 92.23 63.13 27.07
N GLY A 49 92.15 64.27 26.39
CA GLY A 49 91.03 64.62 25.50
C GLY A 49 90.96 63.69 24.29
N GLN A 50 92.10 63.29 23.72
CA GLN A 50 92.14 62.38 22.58
C GLN A 50 91.67 60.97 22.97
N MET A 51 92.14 60.42 24.09
CA MET A 51 91.72 59.10 24.56
C MET A 51 90.24 59.05 24.98
N LYS A 52 89.72 60.09 25.65
CA LYS A 52 88.28 60.20 25.97
C LYS A 52 87.43 60.37 24.71
N PHE A 53 87.90 61.14 23.74
CA PHE A 53 87.21 61.30 22.45
C PHE A 53 87.17 59.97 21.67
N GLU A 54 88.26 59.21 21.65
CA GLU A 54 88.29 57.87 21.05
C GLU A 54 87.35 56.91 21.76
N MET A 55 87.35 56.85 23.10
CA MET A 55 86.40 56.02 23.85
C MET A 55 84.94 56.42 23.59
N MET A 56 84.64 57.73 23.50
CA MET A 56 83.29 58.19 23.15
C MET A 56 82.91 57.83 21.73
N LYS A 57 83.85 57.90 20.79
CA LYS A 57 83.65 57.49 19.39
C LYS A 57 83.39 55.99 19.28
N GLU A 58 84.19 55.16 19.94
CA GLU A 58 83.98 53.71 20.02
C GLU A 58 82.64 53.35 20.64
N ARG A 59 82.26 54.06 21.71
CA ARG A 59 80.97 53.88 22.37
C ARG A 59 79.81 54.29 21.45
N ALA A 60 79.96 55.40 20.71
CA ALA A 60 78.98 55.83 19.71
C ALA A 60 78.85 54.82 18.55
N GLU A 61 79.96 54.28 18.06
CA GLU A 61 79.96 53.23 17.04
C GLU A 61 79.31 51.92 17.55
N MET A 62 79.57 51.55 18.81
CA MET A 62 78.91 50.42 19.48
C MET A 62 77.39 50.62 19.58
N TYR A 63 76.94 51.81 20.00
CA TYR A 63 75.52 52.15 20.05
C TYR A 63 74.89 52.18 18.66
N GLU A 64 75.58 52.68 17.64
CA GLU A 64 75.06 52.69 16.28
C GLU A 64 74.94 51.27 15.73
N LYS A 65 75.94 50.40 15.97
CA LYS A 65 75.90 48.98 15.61
C LYS A 65 74.74 48.26 16.30
N SER A 66 74.55 48.48 17.60
CA SER A 66 73.46 47.85 18.36
C SER A 66 72.09 48.36 17.88
N PHE A 67 71.93 49.66 17.63
CA PHE A 67 70.72 50.24 17.06
C PHE A 67 70.41 49.68 15.68
N ARG A 68 71.39 49.63 14.77
CA ARG A 68 71.22 49.01 13.44
C ARG A 68 70.83 47.53 13.54
N ASN A 69 71.41 46.80 14.49
CA ASN A 69 71.07 45.40 14.72
C ASN A 69 69.63 45.24 15.26
N GLU A 70 69.18 46.10 16.18
CA GLU A 70 67.80 46.13 16.66
C GLU A 70 66.81 46.50 15.55
N VAL A 71 67.15 47.48 14.70
CA VAL A 71 66.35 47.82 13.52
C VAL A 71 66.27 46.63 12.55
N LYS A 72 67.37 45.88 12.34
CA LYS A 72 67.34 44.66 11.51
C LYS A 72 66.48 43.57 12.16
N LYS A 73 66.58 43.35 13.48
CA LYS A 73 65.74 42.39 14.21
C LYS A 73 64.26 42.74 14.09
N THR A 74 63.89 44.00 14.35
CA THR A 74 62.50 44.47 14.25
C THR A 74 61.95 44.37 12.82
N LYS A 75 62.76 44.65 11.80
CA LYS A 75 62.36 44.43 10.39
C LYS A 75 62.11 42.94 10.10
N ARG A 76 63.00 42.04 10.56
CA ARG A 76 62.83 40.58 10.40
C ARG A 76 61.59 40.06 11.12
N THR A 77 61.34 40.50 12.34
CA THR A 77 60.14 40.09 13.10
C THR A 77 58.86 40.62 12.45
N LYS A 78 58.85 41.88 11.99
CA LYS A 78 57.72 42.45 11.22
C LYS A 78 57.43 41.65 9.96
N HIS A 79 58.46 41.34 9.16
CA HIS A 79 58.31 40.55 7.94
C HIS A 79 57.82 39.11 8.25
N SER A 80 58.39 38.46 9.27
CA SER A 80 57.92 37.14 9.70
C SER A 80 56.46 37.16 10.17
N LEU A 81 56.07 38.19 10.91
CA LEU A 81 54.70 38.38 11.39
C LEU A 81 53.73 38.66 10.22
N GLN A 82 54.16 39.42 9.22
CA GLN A 82 53.38 39.63 8.01
C GLN A 82 53.18 38.31 7.24
N LYS A 83 54.25 37.53 7.05
CA LYS A 83 54.18 36.23 6.38
C LYS A 83 53.28 35.23 7.12
N THR A 84 53.26 35.25 8.45
CA THR A 84 52.34 34.39 9.23
C THR A 84 50.90 34.88 9.15
N LYS A 85 50.66 36.20 9.11
CA LYS A 85 49.34 36.77 8.86
C LYS A 85 48.78 36.36 7.50
N GLU A 86 49.57 36.52 6.44
CA GLU A 86 49.18 36.11 5.07
C GLU A 86 48.84 34.62 5.01
N LYS A 87 49.68 33.76 5.59
CA LYS A 87 49.39 32.31 5.70
C LYS A 87 48.10 32.01 6.46
N LEU A 88 47.81 32.78 7.51
CA LEU A 88 46.60 32.62 8.32
C LEU A 88 45.35 33.04 7.52
N GLU A 89 45.45 34.13 6.76
CA GLU A 89 44.37 34.60 5.88
C GLU A 89 44.07 33.60 4.77
N ILE A 90 45.09 33.04 4.12
CA ILE A 90 44.93 31.97 3.12
C ILE A 90 44.21 30.76 3.73
N LYS A 91 44.66 30.26 4.89
CA LYS A 91 44.01 29.13 5.56
C LYS A 91 42.57 29.43 5.98
N ARG A 92 42.26 30.67 6.36
CA ARG A 92 40.88 31.10 6.67
C ARG A 92 40.02 31.10 5.41
N ALA A 93 40.55 31.56 4.28
CA ALA A 93 39.86 31.54 2.99
C ALA A 93 39.60 30.10 2.52
N GLU A 94 40.61 29.23 2.55
CA GLU A 94 40.49 27.80 2.20
C GLU A 94 39.44 27.10 3.07
N LYS A 95 39.50 27.29 4.40
CA LYS A 95 38.50 26.71 5.31
C LYS A 95 37.08 27.21 5.01
N LYS A 96 36.93 28.49 4.68
CA LYS A 96 35.63 29.08 4.33
C LYS A 96 35.12 28.52 3.01
N GLU A 97 35.99 28.28 2.04
CA GLU A 97 35.64 27.65 0.76
C GLU A 97 35.23 26.19 0.95
N GLN A 98 36.01 25.41 1.71
CA GLN A 98 35.67 24.03 2.07
C GLN A 98 34.31 23.95 2.78
N GLN A 99 34.04 24.86 3.72
CA GLN A 99 32.75 24.92 4.41
C GLN A 99 31.59 25.27 3.46
N ARG A 100 31.82 26.11 2.45
CA ARG A 100 30.81 26.42 1.42
C ARG A 100 30.59 25.22 0.51
N ALA A 101 31.64 24.49 0.14
CA ALA A 101 31.55 23.29 -0.67
C ALA A 101 30.79 22.18 0.07
N SER A 102 31.10 21.94 1.35
CA SER A 102 30.37 20.95 2.16
C SER A 102 28.91 21.34 2.34
N ALA A 103 28.61 22.61 2.64
CA ALA A 103 27.23 23.07 2.77
C ALA A 103 26.40 22.91 1.49
N LYS A 104 27.01 23.08 0.31
CA LYS A 104 26.36 22.81 -0.99
C LYS A 104 26.10 21.32 -1.18
N HIS A 105 27.07 20.48 -0.84
CA HIS A 105 26.91 19.03 -0.90
C HIS A 105 25.80 18.55 0.04
N ASP A 106 25.80 19.00 1.30
CA ASP A 106 24.80 18.65 2.30
C ASP A 106 23.39 19.04 1.81
N CYS A 107 23.23 20.26 1.29
CA CYS A 107 21.96 20.72 0.72
C CYS A 107 21.47 19.84 -0.45
N ASN A 108 22.38 19.37 -1.31
CA ASN A 108 22.02 18.48 -2.41
C ASN A 108 21.61 17.09 -1.90
N THR A 109 22.35 16.52 -0.94
CA THR A 109 22.01 15.23 -0.33
C THR A 109 20.68 15.28 0.42
N GLU A 110 20.36 16.37 1.11
CA GLU A 110 19.07 16.56 1.78
C GLU A 110 17.90 16.56 0.78
N LYS A 111 18.09 17.21 -0.39
CA LYS A 111 17.08 17.19 -1.47
C LYS A 111 16.87 15.78 -2.01
N GLU A 112 17.94 15.00 -2.20
CA GLU A 112 17.85 13.61 -2.66
C GLU A 112 17.16 12.72 -1.63
N ILE A 113 17.52 12.83 -0.36
CA ILE A 113 16.84 12.16 0.75
C ILE A 113 15.35 12.52 0.75
N GLY A 114 15.00 13.80 0.56
CA GLY A 114 13.62 14.25 0.46
C GLY A 114 12.87 13.62 -0.72
N LYS A 115 13.49 13.53 -1.90
CA LYS A 115 12.90 12.85 -3.07
C LYS A 115 12.69 11.34 -2.81
N LEU A 116 13.66 10.67 -2.20
CA LEU A 116 13.57 9.25 -1.88
C LEU A 116 12.49 8.96 -0.84
N ARG A 117 12.36 9.80 0.20
CA ARG A 117 11.29 9.68 1.20
C ARG A 117 9.91 9.78 0.56
N LYS A 118 9.69 10.74 -0.34
CA LYS A 118 8.42 10.87 -1.08
C LYS A 118 8.13 9.64 -1.95
N LYS A 119 9.15 9.08 -2.60
CA LYS A 119 8.98 7.84 -3.38
C LYS A 119 8.60 6.66 -2.48
N LEU A 120 9.23 6.54 -1.33
CA LEU A 120 8.92 5.50 -0.34
C LEU A 120 7.48 5.62 0.15
N GLU A 121 7.03 6.83 0.50
CA GLU A 121 5.64 7.09 0.90
C GLU A 121 4.62 6.71 -0.19
N VAL A 122 4.90 7.04 -1.46
CA VAL A 122 4.05 6.63 -2.59
C VAL A 122 4.00 5.11 -2.75
N LEU A 123 5.12 4.41 -2.55
CA LEU A 123 5.16 2.95 -2.62
C LEU A 123 4.40 2.31 -1.46
N ASP A 124 4.55 2.81 -0.24
CA ASP A 124 3.80 2.32 0.93
C ASP A 124 2.29 2.47 0.74
N ASN A 125 1.85 3.62 0.23
CA ASN A 125 0.45 3.84 -0.11
C ASN A 125 -0.05 2.85 -1.18
N ARG A 126 0.76 2.55 -2.21
CA ARG A 126 0.41 1.55 -3.23
C ARG A 126 0.33 0.14 -2.66
N ILE A 127 1.26 -0.23 -1.79
CA ILE A 127 1.25 -1.53 -1.11
C ILE A 127 -0.02 -1.67 -0.26
N SER A 128 -0.40 -0.61 0.47
CA SER A 128 -1.63 -0.58 1.26
C SER A 128 -2.88 -0.82 0.41
N VAL A 129 -2.99 -0.13 -0.74
CA VAL A 129 -4.09 -0.35 -1.70
C VAL A 129 -4.11 -1.78 -2.22
N PHE A 130 -2.96 -2.33 -2.64
CA PHE A 130 -2.90 -3.71 -3.12
C PHE A 130 -3.24 -4.75 -2.05
N CYS A 131 -2.91 -4.50 -0.78
CA CYS A 131 -3.31 -5.37 0.32
C CYS A 131 -4.84 -5.38 0.49
N ALA A 132 -5.49 -4.21 0.46
CA ALA A 132 -6.95 -4.12 0.54
C ALA A 132 -7.64 -4.81 -0.66
N ASP A 133 -7.11 -4.63 -1.87
CA ASP A 133 -7.63 -5.29 -3.07
C ASP A 133 -7.50 -6.82 -2.99
N LYS A 134 -6.39 -7.32 -2.45
CA LYS A 134 -6.17 -8.76 -2.22
C LYS A 134 -7.19 -9.34 -1.25
N GLU A 135 -7.50 -8.64 -0.16
CA GLU A 135 -8.50 -9.07 0.83
C GLU A 135 -9.92 -9.07 0.24
N ASN A 136 -10.26 -8.05 -0.55
CA ASN A 136 -11.52 -7.97 -1.28
C ASN A 136 -11.66 -9.13 -2.28
N LEU A 137 -10.60 -9.42 -3.04
CA LEU A 137 -10.59 -10.53 -3.99
C LEU A 137 -10.73 -11.89 -3.29
N ALA A 138 -10.03 -12.10 -2.18
CA ALA A 138 -10.16 -13.32 -1.38
C ALA A 138 -11.59 -13.52 -0.87
N SER A 139 -12.25 -12.45 -0.42
CA SER A 139 -13.65 -12.47 0.01
C SER A 139 -14.60 -12.82 -1.14
N ASN A 140 -14.35 -12.28 -2.34
CA ASN A 140 -15.13 -12.59 -3.54
C ASN A 140 -14.97 -14.05 -3.99
N ILE A 141 -13.74 -14.57 -3.97
CA ILE A 141 -13.46 -15.98 -4.27
C ILE A 141 -14.23 -16.89 -3.32
N HIS A 142 -14.20 -16.61 -2.01
CA HIS A 142 -14.95 -17.39 -1.01
C HIS A 142 -16.46 -17.36 -1.25
N CYS A 143 -17.02 -16.20 -1.60
CA CYS A 143 -18.44 -16.06 -1.92
C CYS A 143 -18.83 -16.86 -3.18
N LEU A 144 -17.98 -16.85 -4.20
CA LEU A 144 -18.20 -17.62 -5.44
C LEU A 144 -18.08 -19.13 -5.20
N ASP A 145 -17.10 -19.57 -4.42
CA ASP A 145 -16.94 -20.99 -4.06
C ASP A 145 -18.18 -21.53 -3.33
N LYS A 146 -18.70 -20.75 -2.36
CA LYS A 146 -19.97 -21.04 -1.68
C LYS A 146 -21.19 -21.05 -2.61
N ARG A 147 -21.15 -20.35 -3.74
CA ARG A 147 -22.23 -20.36 -4.74
C ARG A 147 -22.13 -21.58 -5.63
N VAL A 148 -20.93 -21.93 -6.10
CA VAL A 148 -20.67 -23.10 -6.94
C VAL A 148 -21.04 -24.37 -6.19
N THR A 149 -20.61 -24.53 -4.94
CA THR A 149 -20.95 -25.68 -4.09
C THR A 149 -22.47 -25.82 -3.88
N ARG A 150 -23.18 -24.69 -3.67
CA ARG A 150 -24.64 -24.69 -3.54
C ARG A 150 -25.36 -25.02 -4.85
N ALA A 151 -24.85 -24.54 -5.98
CA ALA A 151 -25.44 -24.79 -7.29
C ALA A 151 -25.46 -26.29 -7.63
N GLY A 152 -24.38 -27.01 -7.34
CA GLY A 152 -24.33 -28.47 -7.52
C GLY A 152 -25.42 -29.20 -6.72
N ALA A 153 -25.51 -28.91 -5.41
CA ALA A 153 -26.54 -29.51 -4.56
C ALA A 153 -27.98 -29.14 -4.97
N GLN A 154 -28.20 -27.93 -5.49
CA GLN A 154 -29.49 -27.51 -6.02
C GLN A 154 -29.86 -28.25 -7.31
N GLN A 155 -28.89 -28.42 -8.22
CA GLN A 155 -29.08 -29.17 -9.45
C GLN A 155 -29.42 -30.63 -9.16
N GLU A 156 -28.66 -31.31 -8.29
CA GLU A 156 -28.94 -32.68 -7.87
C GLU A 156 -30.35 -32.82 -7.28
N LYS A 157 -30.74 -31.91 -6.38
CA LYS A 157 -32.09 -31.90 -5.81
C LYS A 157 -33.17 -31.66 -6.87
N ALA A 158 -32.91 -30.79 -7.85
CA ALA A 158 -33.85 -30.54 -8.94
C ALA A 158 -34.01 -31.79 -9.83
N VAL A 159 -32.90 -32.47 -10.14
CA VAL A 159 -32.89 -33.73 -10.90
C VAL A 159 -33.65 -34.82 -10.14
N LEU A 160 -33.36 -35.02 -8.85
CA LEU A 160 -34.07 -36.01 -8.02
C LEU A 160 -35.58 -35.74 -7.97
N LYS A 161 -35.98 -34.47 -7.75
CA LYS A 161 -37.40 -34.09 -7.78
C LYS A 161 -38.05 -34.31 -9.14
N ALA A 162 -37.33 -34.03 -10.23
CA ALA A 162 -37.83 -34.27 -11.58
C ALA A 162 -38.00 -35.77 -11.85
N VAL A 163 -37.03 -36.59 -11.44
CA VAL A 163 -37.09 -38.06 -11.55
C VAL A 163 -38.22 -38.63 -10.69
N GLU A 164 -38.38 -38.18 -9.45
CA GLU A 164 -39.47 -38.61 -8.58
C GLU A 164 -40.84 -38.21 -9.15
N LYS A 165 -40.97 -36.99 -9.68
CA LYS A 165 -42.19 -36.53 -10.34
C LYS A 165 -42.51 -37.36 -11.58
N GLU A 166 -41.50 -37.66 -12.40
CA GLU A 166 -41.67 -38.49 -13.59
C GLU A 166 -42.04 -39.94 -13.24
N LYS A 167 -41.42 -40.52 -12.20
CA LYS A 167 -41.79 -41.85 -11.70
C LYS A 167 -43.24 -41.89 -11.23
N LYS A 168 -43.69 -40.87 -10.49
CA LYS A 168 -45.10 -40.74 -10.08
C LYS A 168 -46.00 -40.65 -11.30
N ASN A 169 -45.71 -39.75 -12.23
CA ASN A 169 -46.53 -39.57 -13.43
C ASN A 169 -46.61 -40.83 -14.30
N ARG A 170 -45.50 -41.58 -14.47
CA ARG A 170 -45.47 -42.82 -15.26
C ARG A 170 -46.27 -43.96 -14.63
N ASN A 171 -46.32 -44.01 -13.30
CA ASN A 171 -47.00 -45.07 -12.57
C ASN A 171 -48.44 -44.70 -12.21
N THR A 172 -48.94 -43.53 -12.62
CA THR A 172 -50.33 -43.13 -12.38
C THR A 172 -51.13 -43.23 -13.68
N PHE A 173 -52.17 -44.08 -13.68
CA PHE A 173 -53.15 -44.18 -14.74
C PHE A 173 -54.33 -43.25 -14.43
N HIS A 174 -54.41 -42.12 -15.13
CA HIS A 174 -55.50 -41.17 -14.97
C HIS A 174 -56.75 -41.66 -15.73
N VAL A 175 -57.81 -41.96 -14.99
CA VAL A 175 -59.11 -42.34 -15.59
C VAL A 175 -59.73 -41.16 -16.35
N LYS A 176 -59.47 -39.94 -15.89
CA LYS A 176 -59.95 -38.71 -16.51
C LYS A 176 -58.81 -37.70 -16.68
N GLU A 177 -58.71 -37.12 -17.86
CA GLU A 177 -57.83 -35.99 -18.15
C GLU A 177 -58.68 -34.72 -18.29
N LYS A 178 -58.44 -33.72 -17.44
CA LYS A 178 -59.20 -32.45 -17.43
C LYS A 178 -60.72 -32.63 -17.34
N GLY A 179 -61.18 -33.66 -16.63
CA GLY A 179 -62.59 -33.98 -16.44
C GLY A 179 -63.23 -34.82 -17.56
N ILE A 180 -62.52 -35.04 -18.66
CA ILE A 180 -62.93 -35.89 -19.78
C ILE A 180 -62.35 -37.29 -19.54
N VAL A 181 -63.11 -38.34 -19.86
CA VAL A 181 -62.64 -39.73 -19.75
C VAL A 181 -61.62 -39.98 -20.85
N ALA A 182 -60.43 -40.48 -20.50
CA ALA A 182 -59.39 -40.74 -21.50
C ALA A 182 -59.84 -41.83 -22.49
N ASP A 183 -59.56 -41.66 -23.78
CA ASP A 183 -60.01 -42.57 -24.84
C ASP A 183 -59.52 -44.00 -24.61
N SER A 184 -58.28 -44.17 -24.14
CA SER A 184 -57.70 -45.47 -23.78
C SER A 184 -58.50 -46.21 -22.69
N VAL A 185 -59.14 -45.48 -21.77
CA VAL A 185 -60.02 -46.05 -20.74
C VAL A 185 -61.33 -46.52 -21.36
N GLN A 186 -61.87 -45.75 -22.32
CA GLN A 186 -63.09 -46.12 -23.03
C GLN A 186 -62.87 -47.36 -23.89
N ASP A 187 -61.74 -47.43 -24.60
CA ASP A 187 -61.31 -48.60 -25.37
C ASP A 187 -61.20 -49.83 -24.48
N LEU A 188 -60.45 -49.73 -23.37
CA LEU A 188 -60.30 -50.81 -22.41
C LEU A 188 -61.64 -51.27 -21.83
N ALA A 189 -62.55 -50.34 -21.53
CA ALA A 189 -63.88 -50.66 -21.03
C ALA A 189 -64.72 -51.42 -22.07
N ARG A 190 -64.65 -51.02 -23.35
CA ARG A 190 -65.31 -51.70 -24.46
C ARG A 190 -64.77 -53.11 -24.65
N ASP A 191 -63.45 -53.27 -24.66
CA ASP A 191 -62.78 -54.57 -24.81
C ASP A 191 -63.15 -55.53 -23.69
N LEU A 192 -63.15 -55.06 -22.43
CA LEU A 192 -63.55 -55.90 -21.29
C LEU A 192 -65.03 -56.31 -21.36
N VAL A 193 -65.91 -55.44 -21.82
CA VAL A 193 -67.33 -55.78 -22.03
C VAL A 193 -67.50 -56.77 -23.19
N ALA A 194 -66.73 -56.61 -24.26
CA ALA A 194 -66.70 -57.56 -25.38
C ALA A 194 -66.22 -58.96 -24.94
N LEU A 195 -65.31 -59.02 -23.97
CA LEU A 195 -64.89 -60.27 -23.30
C LEU A 195 -65.93 -60.84 -22.31
N GLY A 196 -67.09 -60.20 -22.18
CA GLY A 196 -68.21 -60.69 -21.37
C GLY A 196 -68.26 -60.17 -19.94
N LEU A 197 -67.43 -59.18 -19.56
CA LEU A 197 -67.56 -58.56 -18.25
C LEU A 197 -68.80 -57.65 -18.21
N LYS A 198 -69.58 -57.75 -17.12
CA LYS A 198 -70.71 -56.84 -16.89
C LYS A 198 -70.17 -55.42 -16.64
N PRO A 199 -70.79 -54.35 -17.18
CA PRO A 199 -70.31 -52.97 -17.03
C PRO A 199 -70.07 -52.52 -15.57
N GLY A 200 -70.85 -53.04 -14.61
CA GLY A 200 -70.66 -52.73 -13.19
C GLY A 200 -69.40 -53.34 -12.56
N ILE A 201 -68.79 -54.35 -13.20
CA ILE A 201 -67.60 -55.07 -12.71
C ILE A 201 -66.32 -54.55 -13.39
N VAL A 202 -66.44 -53.86 -14.54
CA VAL A 202 -65.30 -53.34 -15.33
C VAL A 202 -64.39 -52.45 -14.47
N GLY A 203 -64.94 -51.50 -13.73
CA GLY A 203 -64.15 -50.59 -12.89
C GLY A 203 -63.30 -51.33 -11.84
N PRO A 204 -63.91 -52.13 -10.95
CA PRO A 204 -63.16 -52.95 -10.00
C PRO A 204 -62.13 -53.89 -10.64
N ALA A 205 -62.42 -54.45 -11.82
CA ALA A 205 -61.50 -55.31 -12.54
C ALA A 205 -60.25 -54.54 -13.02
N VAL A 206 -60.44 -53.38 -13.66
CA VAL A 206 -59.35 -52.51 -14.11
C VAL A 206 -58.49 -52.05 -12.94
N THR A 207 -59.11 -51.61 -11.83
CA THR A 207 -58.36 -51.23 -10.62
C THR A 207 -57.51 -52.39 -10.10
N ARG A 208 -58.06 -53.61 -10.02
CA ARG A 208 -57.29 -54.79 -9.57
C ARG A 208 -56.13 -55.14 -10.50
N ILE A 209 -56.35 -55.09 -11.83
CA ILE A 209 -55.31 -55.39 -12.82
C ILE A 209 -54.18 -54.36 -12.74
N LEU A 210 -54.51 -53.07 -12.71
CA LEU A 210 -53.53 -52.00 -12.62
C LEU A 210 -52.80 -52.01 -11.27
N SER A 211 -53.50 -52.28 -10.17
CA SER A 211 -52.85 -52.48 -8.86
C SER A 211 -51.90 -53.68 -8.84
N ALA A 212 -52.24 -54.79 -9.52
CA ALA A 212 -51.33 -55.94 -9.66
C ALA A 212 -50.10 -55.62 -10.51
N ALA A 213 -50.20 -54.64 -11.41
CA ALA A 213 -49.09 -54.10 -12.20
C ALA A 213 -48.36 -52.94 -11.50
N GLU A 214 -48.66 -52.67 -10.22
CA GLU A 214 -48.10 -51.54 -9.44
C GLU A 214 -48.37 -50.16 -10.05
N VAL A 215 -49.45 -50.03 -10.83
CA VAL A 215 -49.93 -48.77 -11.40
C VAL A 215 -51.04 -48.21 -10.51
N GLU A 216 -50.83 -47.02 -9.97
CA GLU A 216 -51.83 -46.28 -9.20
C GLU A 216 -52.92 -45.76 -10.13
N VAL A 217 -54.18 -45.97 -9.79
CA VAL A 217 -55.31 -45.48 -10.59
C VAL A 217 -55.84 -44.19 -9.99
N ASP A 218 -55.73 -43.09 -10.72
CA ASP A 218 -56.30 -41.81 -10.32
C ASP A 218 -57.70 -41.65 -10.90
N GLY A 219 -58.69 -41.89 -10.05
CA GLY A 219 -60.12 -41.82 -10.37
C GLY A 219 -60.83 -43.16 -10.29
N VAL A 220 -62.14 -43.13 -10.52
CA VAL A 220 -63.02 -44.31 -10.46
C VAL A 220 -63.78 -44.44 -11.76
N ILE A 221 -63.72 -45.63 -12.35
CA ILE A 221 -64.55 -46.01 -13.51
C ILE A 221 -65.94 -46.34 -12.98
N SER A 222 -66.90 -45.43 -13.16
CA SER A 222 -68.28 -45.67 -12.76
C SER A 222 -68.98 -46.63 -13.73
N CYS A 223 -69.98 -47.36 -13.24
CA CYS A 223 -70.82 -48.22 -14.07
C CYS A 223 -71.46 -47.45 -15.24
N THR A 224 -71.91 -46.22 -14.98
CA THR A 224 -72.47 -45.33 -16.01
C THR A 224 -71.46 -45.02 -17.10
N MET A 225 -70.21 -44.72 -16.73
CA MET A 225 -69.15 -44.42 -17.69
C MET A 225 -68.83 -45.62 -18.58
N ALA A 226 -68.72 -46.82 -17.99
CA ALA A 226 -68.52 -48.05 -18.75
C ALA A 226 -69.69 -48.33 -19.71
N ARG A 227 -70.94 -48.06 -19.30
CA ARG A 227 -72.11 -48.18 -20.17
C ARG A 227 -72.10 -47.17 -21.31
N CYS A 228 -71.79 -45.90 -21.02
CA CYS A 228 -71.69 -44.85 -22.04
C CYS A 228 -70.65 -45.21 -23.10
N ALA A 229 -69.45 -45.66 -22.69
CA ALA A 229 -68.41 -46.07 -23.63
C ALA A 229 -68.87 -47.19 -24.58
N VAL A 230 -69.64 -48.17 -24.10
CA VAL A 230 -70.20 -49.25 -24.92
C VAL A 230 -71.26 -48.73 -25.89
N VAL A 231 -72.18 -47.89 -25.42
CA VAL A 231 -73.26 -47.33 -26.26
C VAL A 231 -72.68 -46.42 -27.33
N GLU A 232 -71.80 -45.49 -26.94
CA GLU A 232 -71.12 -44.58 -27.86
C GLU A 232 -70.27 -45.33 -28.88
N GLY A 233 -69.57 -46.38 -28.45
CA GLY A 233 -68.82 -47.25 -29.35
C GLY A 233 -69.69 -48.01 -30.36
N GLY A 234 -70.86 -48.50 -29.92
CA GLY A 234 -71.82 -49.15 -30.81
C GLY A 234 -72.41 -48.20 -31.84
N VAL A 235 -72.84 -47.01 -31.40
CA VAL A 235 -73.36 -45.95 -32.28
C VAL A 235 -72.31 -45.49 -33.29
N ALA A 236 -71.05 -45.36 -32.87
CA ALA A 236 -69.96 -45.02 -33.78
C ALA A 236 -69.73 -46.10 -34.85
N ALA A 237 -69.79 -47.39 -34.47
CA ALA A 237 -69.66 -48.49 -35.42
C ALA A 237 -70.83 -48.52 -36.42
N ASP A 238 -72.07 -48.33 -35.96
CA ASP A 238 -73.23 -48.23 -36.83
C ASP A 238 -73.10 -47.06 -37.82
N LEU A 239 -72.66 -45.89 -37.34
CA LEU A 239 -72.44 -44.72 -38.17
C LEU A 239 -71.37 -44.99 -39.25
N GLN A 240 -70.26 -45.62 -38.87
CA GLN A 240 -69.20 -46.00 -39.81
C GLN A 240 -69.68 -46.97 -40.88
N ILE A 241 -70.52 -47.96 -40.52
CA ILE A 241 -71.13 -48.88 -41.50
C ILE A 241 -72.02 -48.10 -42.46
N THR A 242 -72.88 -47.20 -41.95
CA THR A 242 -73.76 -46.41 -42.83
C THR A 242 -72.99 -45.47 -43.76
N GLU A 243 -71.87 -44.92 -43.32
CA GLU A 243 -70.99 -44.10 -44.16
C GLU A 243 -70.26 -44.94 -45.21
N ALA A 244 -69.76 -46.12 -44.84
CA ALA A 244 -69.17 -47.09 -45.77
C ALA A 244 -70.17 -47.55 -46.84
N MET A 245 -71.43 -47.77 -46.47
CA MET A 245 -72.50 -48.10 -47.42
C MET A 245 -72.77 -46.93 -48.37
N LYS A 246 -72.92 -45.70 -47.87
CA LYS A 246 -73.14 -44.51 -48.69
C LYS A 246 -71.99 -44.23 -49.67
N THR A 247 -70.75 -44.43 -49.23
CA THR A 247 -69.56 -44.23 -50.08
C THR A 247 -69.41 -45.32 -51.13
N SER A 248 -69.78 -46.57 -50.80
CA SER A 248 -69.83 -47.68 -51.77
C SER A 248 -70.84 -47.41 -52.89
N ASP A 249 -72.03 -46.92 -52.56
CA ASP A 249 -73.09 -46.63 -53.55
C ASP A 249 -72.73 -45.48 -54.52
N GLY A 250 -71.78 -44.61 -54.15
CA GLY A 250 -71.28 -43.52 -54.99
C GLY A 250 -70.06 -43.87 -55.85
N SER A 251 -69.49 -45.07 -55.72
CA SER A 251 -68.26 -45.49 -56.41
C SER A 251 -68.52 -46.32 -57.69
N THR A 252 -69.76 -46.46 -58.12
CA THR A 252 -70.14 -47.01 -59.43
C THR A 252 -69.90 -45.97 -60.54
N LEU A 253 -68.65 -45.89 -61.00
CA LEU A 253 -68.25 -45.32 -62.29
C LEU A 253 -67.70 -46.42 -63.19
#